data_AF-A0A973CI81-F1
#
_entry.id   AF-A0A973CI81-F1
#
_cell.length_a   1.000
_cell.length_b   1.000
_cell.length_c   1.000
_cell.angle_alpha   90.00
_cell.angle_beta   90.00
_cell.angle_gamma   90.00
#
_symmetry.space_group_name_H-M   'P 1'
#
loop_
_entity.id
_entity.type
_entity.pdbx_description
1 polymer ?
#
loop_
_entity_poly.entity_id
_entity_poly.type
_entity_poly.pdbx_seq_one_letter_code
_entity_poly.pdbx_strand_id
1 'polypeptide(L)'
;MKRFIAIIGLVSLSVGIVSAKDLQTYRDTYTKSLETMALSHGKKVGKLNKQYSKSLNSVFFKVKKSDDADKAEVIEAELARFNKEKAMPENPSFLPEIKKLQTKYTKQENILELGVAKKIISLTTNYEIALQKFQKSLVANSKLDEAKEVQEERKSLKESEMYLQAIALLKSTKKTKKPATKKTKKVKIEEIEKELEIIPKKVRGYSISKVEEGQTVYSNSRIRLDDFPDELEDAYLVIRADKDAGDALSGEVRVTKKCTMYVALMWKYGRKIKLKESQFKLLERKGWELVDGGFSISSGGYWKVLKKEIPAGSVRFNSSGRPDIIVMFKEINKDEEVDLDEEIDQDGEIDKHEEVDD
;
A
#
# COMPACT_ATOMS: atom_id res chain seq x y z
N MET A 1 -14.63 -8.96 -20.14
CA MET A 1 -13.75 -9.50 -19.05
C MET A 1 -14.64 -9.87 -17.86
N LYS A 2 -14.72 -11.15 -17.46
CA LYS A 2 -15.53 -11.57 -16.30
C LYS A 2 -14.86 -11.07 -15.02
N ARG A 3 -15.47 -10.07 -14.36
CA ARG A 3 -14.93 -9.41 -13.17
C ARG A 3 -15.27 -10.23 -11.92
N PHE A 4 -14.29 -10.40 -11.04
CA PHE A 4 -14.40 -11.09 -9.75
C PHE A 4 -15.40 -10.38 -8.83
N ILE A 5 -16.58 -10.98 -8.63
CA ILE A 5 -17.38 -10.74 -7.42
C ILE A 5 -17.94 -12.09 -6.99
N ALA A 6 -17.27 -12.72 -6.02
CA ALA A 6 -17.84 -13.76 -5.19
C ALA A 6 -17.35 -13.50 -3.76
N ILE A 7 -18.13 -12.69 -3.03
CA ILE A 7 -17.95 -12.46 -1.60
C ILE A 7 -18.77 -13.54 -0.89
N ILE A 8 -18.09 -14.54 -0.32
CA ILE A 8 -18.70 -15.45 0.66
C ILE A 8 -17.99 -15.15 1.97
N GLY A 9 -18.74 -14.52 2.88
CA GLY A 9 -18.31 -14.33 4.26
C GLY A 9 -18.86 -15.44 5.14
N LEU A 10 -18.02 -15.93 6.05
CA LEU A 10 -18.46 -16.28 7.39
C LEU A 10 -17.29 -16.14 8.36
N VAL A 11 -17.36 -15.10 9.21
CA VAL A 11 -16.42 -14.86 10.30
C VAL A 11 -16.82 -15.72 11.50
N SER A 12 -15.91 -16.59 11.93
CA SER A 12 -15.97 -17.28 13.22
C SER A 12 -14.61 -17.13 13.91
N LEU A 13 -14.56 -16.32 14.97
CA LEU A 13 -13.37 -16.07 15.79
C LEU A 13 -13.39 -17.01 17.01
N SER A 14 -12.54 -18.03 16.99
CA SER A 14 -12.18 -18.83 18.17
C SER A 14 -10.67 -18.72 18.41
N VAL A 15 -10.28 -18.08 19.52
CA VAL A 15 -8.88 -17.99 19.96
C VAL A 15 -8.61 -19.19 20.86
N GLY A 16 -7.93 -20.20 20.32
CA GLY A 16 -7.51 -21.42 21.00
C GLY A 16 -6.00 -21.52 21.15
N ILE A 17 -5.60 -22.07 22.30
CA ILE A 17 -4.25 -22.35 22.79
C ILE A 17 -3.42 -23.16 21.76
N VAL A 18 -2.10 -22.92 21.73
CA VAL A 18 -1.10 -23.54 20.84
C VAL A 18 -1.04 -25.06 21.05
N SER A 19 -2.01 -25.77 20.48
CA SER A 19 -2.01 -27.21 20.22
C SER A 19 -1.26 -27.48 18.91
N ALA A 20 -0.83 -28.72 18.68
CA ALA A 20 -0.23 -29.14 17.43
C ALA A 20 -1.07 -28.62 16.25
N LYS A 21 -0.48 -27.81 15.36
CA LYS A 21 -1.21 -27.20 14.25
C LYS A 21 -1.82 -28.31 13.40
N ASP A 22 -3.13 -28.46 13.47
CA ASP A 22 -3.89 -29.34 12.59
C ASP A 22 -4.05 -28.70 11.21
N LEU A 23 -4.54 -29.48 10.25
CA LEU A 23 -4.79 -29.01 8.89
C LEU A 23 -5.78 -27.83 8.87
N GLN A 24 -6.75 -27.82 9.79
CA GLN A 24 -7.75 -26.75 9.86
C GLN A 24 -7.13 -25.40 10.22
N THR A 25 -6.23 -25.34 11.20
CA THR A 25 -5.51 -24.11 11.57
C THR A 25 -4.75 -23.51 10.38
N TYR A 26 -4.14 -24.38 9.57
CA TYR A 26 -3.46 -24.00 8.33
C TYR A 26 -4.44 -23.40 7.32
N ARG A 27 -5.59 -24.06 7.09
CA ARG A 27 -6.66 -23.56 6.19
C ARG A 27 -7.21 -22.22 6.65
N ASP A 28 -7.51 -22.07 7.94
CA ASP A 28 -8.08 -20.83 8.50
C ASP A 28 -7.12 -19.66 8.34
N THR A 29 -5.81 -19.89 8.59
CA THR A 29 -4.78 -18.86 8.42
C THR A 29 -4.66 -18.42 6.97
N TYR A 30 -4.70 -19.37 6.03
CA TYR A 30 -4.64 -19.09 4.60
C TYR A 30 -5.88 -18.30 4.12
N THR A 31 -7.07 -18.77 4.50
CA THR A 31 -8.37 -18.15 4.18
C THR A 31 -8.44 -16.72 4.72
N LYS A 32 -8.10 -16.50 5.99
CA LYS A 32 -8.07 -15.16 6.60
C LYS A 32 -7.12 -14.20 5.89
N SER A 33 -6.00 -14.72 5.40
CA SER A 33 -5.03 -13.93 4.64
C SER A 33 -5.60 -13.55 3.26
N LEU A 34 -6.31 -14.47 2.59
CA LEU A 34 -7.05 -14.18 1.35
C LEU A 34 -8.13 -13.11 1.55
N GLU A 35 -8.93 -13.22 2.62
CA GLU A 35 -9.96 -12.23 2.97
C GLU A 35 -9.35 -10.84 3.21
N THR A 36 -8.25 -10.78 3.96
CA THR A 36 -7.56 -9.52 4.24
C THR A 36 -7.04 -8.87 2.95
N MET A 37 -6.47 -9.66 2.04
CA MET A 37 -6.05 -9.17 0.72
C MET A 37 -7.23 -8.69 -0.13
N ALA A 38 -8.36 -9.40 -0.13
CA ALA A 38 -9.56 -9.00 -0.86
C ALA A 38 -10.13 -7.68 -0.34
N LEU A 39 -10.19 -7.49 0.98
CA LEU A 39 -10.63 -6.24 1.60
C LEU A 39 -9.69 -5.08 1.28
N SER A 40 -8.37 -5.29 1.38
CA SER A 40 -7.36 -4.29 1.02
C SER A 40 -7.49 -3.89 -0.45
N HIS A 41 -7.60 -4.87 -1.36
CA HIS A 41 -7.82 -4.63 -2.77
C HIS A 41 -9.10 -3.83 -3.04
N GLY A 42 -10.22 -4.23 -2.44
CA GLY A 42 -11.50 -3.54 -2.56
C GLY A 42 -11.43 -2.07 -2.14
N LYS A 43 -10.71 -1.76 -1.04
CA LYS A 43 -10.46 -0.37 -0.62
C LYS A 43 -9.66 0.41 -1.67
N LYS A 44 -8.61 -0.19 -2.25
CA LYS A 44 -7.77 0.46 -3.27
C LYS A 44 -8.55 0.72 -4.56
N VAL A 45 -9.35 -0.25 -5.01
CA VAL A 45 -10.27 -0.07 -6.16
C VAL A 45 -11.29 1.02 -5.86
N GLY A 46 -11.85 1.04 -4.65
CA GLY A 46 -12.76 2.11 -4.20
C GLY A 46 -12.12 3.50 -4.28
N LYS A 47 -10.87 3.65 -3.81
CA LYS A 47 -10.10 4.90 -3.92
C LYS A 47 -9.86 5.28 -5.38
N LEU A 48 -9.46 4.32 -6.21
CA LEU A 48 -9.25 4.53 -7.65
C LEU A 48 -10.53 5.00 -8.37
N ASN A 49 -11.68 4.42 -8.03
CA ASN A 49 -12.99 4.83 -8.55
C ASN A 49 -13.35 6.27 -8.18
N LYS A 50 -13.11 6.66 -6.92
CA LYS A 50 -13.33 8.05 -6.46
C LYS A 50 -12.41 9.02 -7.21
N GLN A 51 -11.13 8.69 -7.37
CA GLN A 51 -10.17 9.52 -8.09
C GLN A 51 -10.57 9.74 -9.56
N TYR A 52 -11.04 8.70 -10.24
CA TYR A 52 -11.51 8.80 -11.61
C TYR A 52 -12.75 9.68 -11.74
N SER A 53 -13.74 9.48 -10.86
CA SER A 53 -14.96 10.31 -10.83
C SER A 53 -14.64 11.79 -10.56
N LYS A 54 -13.74 12.07 -9.61
CA LYS A 54 -13.25 13.44 -9.34
C LYS A 54 -12.57 14.05 -10.57
N SER A 55 -11.75 13.26 -11.27
CA SER A 55 -11.06 13.71 -12.48
C SER A 55 -12.04 14.02 -13.62
N LEU A 56 -13.07 13.20 -13.81
CA LEU A 56 -14.13 13.46 -14.79
C LEU A 56 -14.91 14.73 -14.46
N ASN A 57 -15.33 14.91 -13.20
CA ASN A 57 -16.01 16.14 -12.76
C ASN A 57 -15.14 17.39 -13.02
N SER A 58 -13.83 17.32 -12.76
CA SER A 58 -12.92 18.43 -13.07
C SER A 58 -12.88 18.77 -14.56
N VAL A 59 -12.87 17.76 -15.44
CA VAL A 59 -12.95 17.98 -16.89
C VAL A 59 -14.31 18.55 -17.29
N PHE A 60 -15.41 18.04 -16.71
CA PHE A 60 -16.76 18.56 -16.94
C PHE A 60 -16.87 20.05 -16.60
N PHE A 61 -16.39 20.48 -15.43
CA PHE A 61 -16.40 21.89 -15.03
C PHE A 61 -15.58 22.77 -15.97
N LYS A 62 -14.44 22.28 -16.48
CA LYS A 62 -13.63 23.02 -17.46
C LYS A 62 -14.37 23.19 -18.78
N VAL A 63 -15.02 22.14 -19.27
CA VAL A 63 -15.79 22.17 -20.52
C VAL A 63 -17.04 23.04 -20.42
N LYS A 64 -17.72 23.00 -19.25
CA LYS A 64 -18.85 23.89 -18.95
C LYS A 64 -18.45 25.36 -19.02
N LYS A 65 -17.25 25.71 -18.54
CA LYS A 65 -16.71 27.08 -18.63
C LYS A 65 -16.35 27.50 -20.06
N SER A 66 -16.08 26.56 -20.96
CA SER A 66 -15.80 26.85 -22.38
C SER A 66 -17.03 26.84 -23.27
N ASP A 67 -18.22 26.67 -22.71
CA ASP A 67 -19.52 26.67 -23.42
C ASP A 67 -19.61 25.65 -24.59
N ASP A 68 -18.93 24.50 -24.44
CA ASP A 68 -18.96 23.42 -25.41
C ASP A 68 -19.95 22.35 -24.95
N ALA A 69 -21.23 22.55 -25.31
CA ALA A 69 -22.36 21.72 -24.88
C ALA A 69 -22.20 20.25 -25.29
N ASP A 70 -21.76 20.00 -26.53
CA ASP A 70 -21.57 18.65 -27.08
C ASP A 70 -20.56 17.86 -26.25
N LYS A 71 -19.42 18.48 -25.89
CA LYS A 71 -18.43 17.82 -25.02
C LYS A 71 -18.95 17.63 -23.60
N ALA A 72 -19.71 18.59 -23.07
CA ALA A 72 -20.26 18.50 -21.72
C ALA A 72 -21.20 17.29 -21.60
N GLU A 73 -22.10 17.09 -22.57
CA GLU A 73 -23.01 15.94 -22.63
C GLU A 73 -22.26 14.61 -22.65
N VAL A 74 -21.19 14.50 -23.46
CA VAL A 74 -20.37 13.28 -23.53
C VAL A 74 -19.69 12.95 -22.19
N ILE A 75 -19.20 13.97 -21.46
CA ILE A 75 -18.55 13.78 -20.16
C ILE A 75 -19.59 13.41 -19.08
N GLU A 76 -20.78 14.02 -19.12
CA GLU A 76 -21.87 13.71 -18.22
C GLU A 76 -22.37 12.27 -18.41
N ALA A 77 -22.51 11.82 -19.67
CA ALA A 77 -22.85 10.45 -19.99
C ALA A 77 -21.78 9.45 -19.48
N GLU A 78 -20.49 9.78 -19.60
CA GLU A 78 -19.40 8.97 -19.05
C GLU A 78 -19.44 8.91 -17.52
N LEU A 79 -19.71 10.04 -16.84
CA LEU A 79 -19.89 10.11 -15.39
C LEU A 79 -21.04 9.21 -14.94
N ALA A 80 -22.20 9.31 -15.60
CA ALA A 80 -23.37 8.49 -15.30
C ALA A 80 -23.07 6.99 -15.49
N ARG A 81 -22.44 6.63 -16.62
CA ARG A 81 -22.06 5.24 -16.90
C ARG A 81 -21.06 4.72 -15.87
N PHE A 82 -19.98 5.46 -15.61
CA PHE A 82 -18.98 5.02 -14.64
C PHE A 82 -19.56 4.91 -13.22
N ASN A 83 -20.47 5.81 -12.83
CA ASN A 83 -21.12 5.73 -11.53
C ASN A 83 -22.01 4.51 -11.37
N LYS A 84 -22.67 4.06 -12.44
CA LYS A 84 -23.48 2.85 -12.45
C LYS A 84 -22.63 1.57 -12.45
N GLU A 85 -21.64 1.49 -13.34
CA GLU A 85 -20.93 0.24 -13.61
C GLU A 85 -19.64 0.06 -12.79
N LYS A 86 -19.03 1.17 -12.33
CA LYS A 86 -17.70 1.21 -11.69
C LYS A 86 -16.65 0.42 -12.50
N ALA A 87 -16.76 0.54 -13.82
CA ALA A 87 -15.98 -0.20 -14.80
C ALA A 87 -15.55 0.71 -15.95
N MET A 88 -14.39 0.39 -16.52
CA MET A 88 -13.97 0.97 -17.79
C MET A 88 -14.77 0.34 -18.94
N PRO A 89 -15.14 1.13 -19.96
CA PRO A 89 -15.80 0.60 -21.13
C PRO A 89 -14.82 -0.27 -21.92
N GLU A 90 -15.33 -1.25 -22.67
CA GLU A 90 -14.49 -2.07 -23.55
C GLU A 90 -13.85 -1.23 -24.65
N ASN A 91 -14.58 -0.23 -25.15
CA ASN A 91 -14.11 0.73 -26.14
C ASN A 91 -13.85 2.08 -25.48
N PRO A 92 -12.62 2.62 -25.55
CA PRO A 92 -12.32 3.94 -25.01
C PRO A 92 -13.13 5.04 -25.70
N SER A 93 -13.38 6.13 -24.99
CA SER A 93 -14.03 7.32 -25.54
C SER A 93 -13.21 7.90 -26.71
N PHE A 94 -13.92 8.49 -27.67
CA PHE A 94 -13.31 9.25 -28.76
C PHE A 94 -12.80 10.62 -28.29
N LEU A 95 -13.35 11.16 -27.20
CA LEU A 95 -12.94 12.44 -26.63
C LEU A 95 -11.55 12.30 -25.97
N PRO A 96 -10.52 13.04 -26.42
CA PRO A 96 -9.14 12.85 -25.96
C PRO A 96 -8.95 12.95 -24.44
N GLU A 97 -9.66 13.85 -23.79
CA GLU A 97 -9.61 14.11 -22.35
C GLU A 97 -10.10 12.89 -21.56
N ILE A 98 -11.26 12.34 -21.94
CA ILE A 98 -11.82 11.13 -21.32
C ILE A 98 -10.91 9.93 -21.61
N LYS A 99 -10.45 9.78 -22.85
CA LYS A 99 -9.56 8.68 -23.25
C LYS A 99 -8.27 8.65 -22.43
N LYS A 100 -7.67 9.81 -22.17
CA LYS A 100 -6.48 9.94 -21.31
C LYS A 100 -6.77 9.48 -19.88
N LEU A 101 -7.91 9.87 -19.31
CA LEU A 101 -8.32 9.44 -17.98
C LEU A 101 -8.60 7.93 -17.92
N GLN A 102 -9.31 7.38 -18.90
CA GLN A 102 -9.58 5.94 -19.01
C GLN A 102 -8.29 5.13 -19.11
N THR A 103 -7.31 5.61 -19.88
CA THR A 103 -6.00 4.98 -20.00
C THR A 103 -5.24 5.00 -18.67
N LYS A 104 -5.26 6.14 -17.95
CA LYS A 104 -4.62 6.25 -16.62
C LYS A 104 -5.26 5.30 -15.62
N TYR A 105 -6.60 5.27 -15.56
CA TYR A 105 -7.35 4.36 -14.71
C TYR A 105 -7.02 2.90 -15.03
N THR A 106 -7.12 2.50 -16.30
CA THR A 106 -6.83 1.12 -16.73
C THR A 106 -5.41 0.70 -16.37
N LYS A 107 -4.43 1.62 -16.49
CA LYS A 107 -3.05 1.34 -16.07
C LYS A 107 -2.95 1.10 -14.57
N GLN A 108 -3.61 1.93 -13.76
CA GLN A 108 -3.61 1.80 -12.30
C GLN A 108 -4.36 0.54 -11.83
N GLU A 109 -5.52 0.24 -12.41
CA GLU A 109 -6.29 -0.99 -12.18
C GLU A 109 -5.42 -2.22 -12.48
N ASN A 110 -4.75 -2.25 -13.64
CA ASN A 110 -3.83 -3.33 -13.98
C ASN A 110 -2.65 -3.48 -12.99
N ILE A 111 -2.11 -2.37 -12.47
CA ILE A 111 -1.04 -2.43 -11.46
C ILE A 111 -1.57 -3.08 -10.17
N LEU A 112 -2.78 -2.69 -9.72
CA LEU A 112 -3.43 -3.27 -8.55
C LEU A 112 -3.69 -4.77 -8.72
N GLU A 113 -4.27 -5.18 -9.85
CA GLU A 113 -4.56 -6.58 -10.16
C GLU A 113 -3.29 -7.43 -10.23
N LEU A 114 -2.20 -6.91 -10.81
CA LEU A 114 -0.91 -7.58 -10.82
C LEU A 114 -0.30 -7.68 -9.41
N GLY A 115 -0.48 -6.66 -8.58
CA GLY A 115 -0.07 -6.68 -7.19
C GLY A 115 -0.77 -7.80 -6.42
N VAL A 116 -2.09 -7.90 -6.56
CA VAL A 116 -2.90 -8.97 -5.94
C VAL A 116 -2.48 -10.35 -6.44
N ALA A 117 -2.32 -10.54 -7.75
CA ALA A 117 -1.89 -11.81 -8.32
C ALA A 117 -0.53 -12.28 -7.77
N LYS A 118 0.45 -11.37 -7.62
CA LYS A 118 1.75 -11.69 -6.99
C LYS A 118 1.57 -12.11 -5.54
N LYS A 119 0.75 -11.40 -4.77
CA LYS A 119 0.49 -11.71 -3.36
C LYS A 119 -0.20 -13.07 -3.21
N ILE A 120 -1.20 -13.39 -4.05
CA ILE A 120 -1.87 -14.70 -4.08
C ILE A 120 -0.86 -15.83 -4.34
N ILE A 121 0.01 -15.68 -5.35
CA ILE A 121 1.03 -16.69 -5.68
C ILE A 121 2.01 -16.88 -4.52
N SER A 122 2.47 -15.77 -3.91
CA SER A 122 3.36 -15.81 -2.75
C SER A 122 2.72 -16.52 -1.56
N LEU A 123 1.48 -16.12 -1.19
CA LEU A 123 0.73 -16.73 -0.09
C LEU A 123 0.51 -18.23 -0.33
N THR A 124 0.09 -18.60 -1.54
CA THR A 124 -0.17 -20.00 -1.93
C THR A 124 1.11 -20.84 -1.88
N THR A 125 2.24 -20.29 -2.30
CA THR A 125 3.55 -20.96 -2.22
C THR A 125 3.97 -21.16 -0.77
N ASN A 126 3.80 -20.15 0.08
CA ASN A 126 4.12 -20.26 1.51
C ASN A 126 3.22 -21.28 2.22
N TYR A 127 1.94 -21.33 1.84
CA TYR A 127 0.99 -22.31 2.33
C TYR A 127 1.37 -23.74 1.91
N GLU A 128 1.74 -23.95 0.65
CA GLU A 128 2.22 -25.24 0.14
C GLU A 128 3.45 -25.74 0.92
N ILE A 129 4.43 -24.86 1.16
CA ILE A 129 5.66 -25.21 1.90
C ILE A 129 5.31 -25.61 3.34
N ALA A 130 4.37 -24.89 3.96
CA ALA A 130 3.88 -25.20 5.29
C ALA A 130 3.19 -26.57 5.35
N LEU A 131 2.29 -26.86 4.40
CA LEU A 131 1.64 -28.16 4.28
C LEU A 131 2.65 -29.28 4.00
N GLN A 132 3.67 -29.04 3.18
CA GLN A 132 4.72 -30.03 2.91
C GLN A 132 5.49 -30.39 4.19
N LYS A 133 5.84 -29.40 5.01
CA LYS A 133 6.49 -29.63 6.31
C LYS A 133 5.57 -30.39 7.27
N PHE A 134 4.29 -30.02 7.29
CA PHE A 134 3.29 -30.69 8.11
C PHE A 134 3.09 -32.16 7.71
N GLN A 135 2.95 -32.44 6.43
CA GLN A 135 2.86 -33.80 5.89
C GLN A 135 4.08 -34.66 6.29
N LYS A 136 5.30 -34.12 6.16
CA LYS A 136 6.53 -34.83 6.57
C LYS A 136 6.50 -35.17 8.06
N SER A 137 6.02 -34.26 8.91
CA SER A 137 5.87 -34.50 10.34
C SER A 137 4.86 -35.61 10.62
N LEU A 138 3.70 -35.60 9.96
CA LEU A 138 2.69 -36.65 10.13
C LEU A 138 3.22 -38.04 9.75
N VAL A 139 3.93 -38.14 8.61
CA VAL A 139 4.59 -39.40 8.19
C VAL A 139 5.61 -39.86 9.22
N ALA A 140 6.47 -38.96 9.73
CA ALA A 140 7.46 -39.30 10.74
C ALA A 140 6.84 -39.82 12.06
N ASN A 141 5.61 -39.37 12.37
CA ASN A 141 4.85 -39.79 13.54
C ASN A 141 3.87 -40.95 13.24
N SER A 142 4.02 -41.64 12.10
CA SER A 142 3.15 -42.75 11.67
C SER A 142 1.66 -42.40 11.54
N LYS A 143 1.33 -41.12 11.34
CA LYS A 143 -0.02 -40.59 11.10
C LYS A 143 -0.33 -40.54 9.61
N LEU A 144 -0.52 -41.72 9.00
CA LEU A 144 -0.55 -41.86 7.53
C LEU A 144 -1.84 -41.36 6.89
N ASP A 145 -2.98 -41.47 7.57
CA ASP A 145 -4.25 -41.04 7.00
C ASP A 145 -4.35 -39.52 6.99
N GLU A 146 -3.95 -38.83 8.07
CA GLU A 146 -3.85 -37.36 8.07
C GLU A 146 -2.81 -36.86 7.05
N ALA A 147 -1.72 -37.61 6.84
CA ALA A 147 -0.72 -37.25 5.83
C ALA A 147 -1.28 -37.32 4.39
N LYS A 148 -2.21 -38.25 4.11
CA LYS A 148 -2.92 -38.32 2.82
C LYS A 148 -3.87 -37.15 2.64
N GLU A 149 -4.61 -36.77 3.67
CA GLU A 149 -5.48 -35.58 3.62
C GLU A 149 -4.69 -34.30 3.28
N VAL A 150 -3.53 -34.11 3.92
CA VAL A 150 -2.63 -33.00 3.60
C VAL A 150 -2.11 -33.09 2.17
N GLN A 151 -1.87 -34.29 1.65
CA GLN A 151 -1.45 -34.48 0.26
C GLN A 151 -2.54 -34.07 -0.73
N GLU A 152 -3.80 -34.40 -0.44
CA GLU A 152 -4.94 -34.01 -1.27
C GLU A 152 -5.14 -32.49 -1.26
N GLU A 153 -5.04 -31.84 -0.11
CA GLU A 153 -5.04 -30.37 0.01
C GLU A 153 -3.93 -29.73 -0.83
N ARG A 154 -2.71 -30.28 -0.82
CA ARG A 154 -1.60 -29.76 -1.63
C ARG A 154 -1.87 -29.89 -3.13
N LYS A 155 -2.60 -30.92 -3.56
CA LYS A 155 -3.00 -31.09 -4.97
C LYS A 155 -4.07 -30.07 -5.34
N SER A 156 -5.14 -29.96 -4.55
CA SER A 156 -6.25 -29.04 -4.80
C SER A 156 -5.78 -27.57 -4.82
N LEU A 157 -4.81 -27.21 -3.97
CA LEU A 157 -4.25 -25.86 -3.93
C LEU A 157 -3.66 -25.41 -5.28
N LYS A 158 -2.96 -26.31 -6.00
CA LYS A 158 -2.36 -26.01 -7.31
C LYS A 158 -3.38 -25.91 -8.43
N GLU A 159 -4.53 -26.56 -8.25
CA GLU A 159 -5.65 -26.58 -9.18
C GLU A 159 -6.67 -25.48 -8.86
N SER A 160 -6.49 -24.76 -7.75
CA SER A 160 -7.38 -23.68 -7.36
C SER A 160 -7.45 -22.61 -8.46
N GLU A 161 -8.69 -22.25 -8.81
CA GLU A 161 -8.97 -21.29 -9.87
C GLU A 161 -8.24 -19.97 -9.63
N MET A 162 -8.25 -19.48 -8.39
CA MET A 162 -7.59 -18.25 -7.99
C MET A 162 -6.08 -18.26 -8.29
N TYR A 163 -5.39 -19.36 -7.98
CA TYR A 163 -3.96 -19.51 -8.25
C TYR A 163 -3.68 -19.57 -9.76
N LEU A 164 -4.48 -20.34 -10.50
CA LEU A 164 -4.36 -20.45 -11.95
C LEU A 164 -4.59 -19.12 -12.66
N GLN A 165 -5.59 -18.36 -12.22
CA GLN A 165 -5.88 -17.03 -12.76
C GLN A 165 -4.76 -16.03 -12.44
N ALA A 166 -4.22 -16.03 -11.22
CA ALA A 166 -3.08 -15.20 -10.85
C ALA A 166 -1.85 -15.50 -11.73
N ILE A 167 -1.57 -16.79 -12.00
CA ILE A 167 -0.50 -17.20 -12.92
C ILE A 167 -0.79 -16.73 -14.35
N ALA A 168 -2.01 -16.89 -14.83
CA ALA A 168 -2.40 -16.49 -16.17
C ALA A 168 -2.20 -14.97 -16.37
N LEU A 169 -2.58 -14.15 -15.39
CA LEU A 169 -2.40 -12.70 -15.41
C LEU A 169 -0.92 -12.29 -15.45
N LEU A 170 -0.06 -12.94 -14.66
CA LEU A 170 1.38 -12.68 -14.72
C LEU A 170 2.04 -13.16 -16.02
N LYS A 171 1.49 -14.19 -16.67
CA LYS A 171 2.00 -14.68 -17.97
C LYS A 171 1.58 -13.77 -19.12
N SER A 172 0.35 -13.27 -19.13
CA SER A 172 -0.14 -12.39 -20.20
C SER A 172 0.64 -11.08 -20.28
N THR A 173 1.02 -10.53 -19.13
CA THR A 173 1.81 -9.29 -19.04
C THR A 173 3.28 -9.44 -19.44
N LYS A 174 3.85 -10.65 -19.40
CA LYS A 174 5.20 -10.92 -19.90
C LYS A 174 5.26 -11.01 -21.42
N LYS A 175 4.22 -11.52 -22.08
CA LYS A 175 4.20 -11.75 -23.54
C LYS A 175 4.16 -10.46 -24.36
N THR A 176 3.62 -9.37 -23.81
CA THR A 176 3.54 -8.06 -24.48
C THR A 176 4.85 -7.27 -24.45
N LYS A 177 5.81 -7.63 -23.59
CA LYS A 177 7.18 -7.14 -23.70
C LYS A 177 7.92 -7.92 -24.79
N LYS A 178 7.61 -7.64 -26.07
CA LYS A 178 8.49 -8.00 -27.20
C LYS A 178 9.88 -7.47 -26.83
N PRO A 179 10.97 -8.27 -26.93
CA PRO A 179 12.30 -7.77 -26.60
C PRO A 179 12.55 -6.56 -27.49
N ALA A 180 12.52 -5.37 -26.89
CA ALA A 180 12.92 -4.17 -27.60
C ALA A 180 14.35 -4.45 -28.04
N THR A 181 14.55 -4.67 -29.34
CA THR A 181 15.86 -4.66 -29.97
C THR A 181 16.54 -3.42 -29.45
N LYS A 182 17.51 -3.62 -28.56
CA LYS A 182 18.41 -2.59 -28.05
C LYS A 182 19.17 -2.03 -29.24
N LYS A 183 18.54 -1.14 -30.02
CA LYS A 183 19.29 -0.08 -30.68
C LYS A 183 19.73 0.79 -29.54
N THR A 184 20.97 0.58 -29.12
CA THR A 184 21.71 1.34 -28.13
C THR A 184 21.82 2.78 -28.62
N LYS A 185 20.72 3.52 -28.57
CA LYS A 185 20.77 4.97 -28.51
C LYS A 185 21.35 5.23 -27.14
N LYS A 186 22.65 5.57 -27.13
CA LYS A 186 23.46 6.01 -26.00
C LYS A 186 22.88 7.34 -25.50
N VAL A 187 21.64 7.31 -25.04
CA VAL A 187 21.05 8.35 -24.21
C VAL A 187 21.69 8.12 -22.86
N LYS A 188 22.44 9.11 -22.39
CA LYS A 188 23.11 9.12 -21.09
C LYS A 188 22.13 8.65 -20.01
N ILE A 189 22.34 7.44 -19.51
CA ILE A 189 21.75 6.92 -18.26
C ILE A 189 22.56 7.54 -17.10
N GLU A 190 22.68 8.86 -17.11
CA GLU A 190 23.25 9.66 -16.02
C GLU A 190 22.21 10.68 -15.50
N GLU A 191 21.00 10.69 -16.06
CA GLU A 191 20.03 11.78 -15.83
C GLU A 191 18.70 11.31 -15.21
N ILE A 192 18.47 10.00 -15.05
CA ILE A 192 17.26 9.47 -14.38
C ILE A 192 17.57 8.98 -12.94
N GLU A 193 18.85 8.79 -12.57
CA GLU A 193 19.26 8.54 -11.18
C GLU A 193 19.38 9.83 -10.34
N LYS A 194 18.96 10.98 -10.87
CA LYS A 194 19.18 12.31 -10.27
C LYS A 194 18.01 12.89 -9.48
N GLU A 195 16.92 12.13 -9.28
CA GLU A 195 15.71 12.69 -8.66
C GLU A 195 15.56 12.47 -7.15
N LEU A 196 16.42 11.68 -6.52
CA LEU A 196 16.62 11.61 -5.06
C LEU A 196 18.08 11.19 -4.79
N GLU A 197 19.02 12.13 -4.90
CA GLU A 197 20.41 11.87 -4.52
C GLU A 197 20.54 11.99 -3.00
N ILE A 198 20.14 10.94 -2.28
CA ILE A 198 20.58 10.78 -0.90
C ILE A 198 22.08 10.48 -1.00
N ILE A 199 22.92 11.50 -0.78
CA ILE A 199 24.38 11.32 -0.68
C ILE A 199 24.67 10.93 0.76
N PRO A 200 24.81 9.63 1.11
CA PRO A 200 25.37 9.27 2.40
C PRO A 200 26.81 9.77 2.40
N LYS A 201 27.06 10.94 3.01
CA LYS A 201 28.42 11.39 3.34
C LYS A 201 28.95 10.44 4.40
N LYS A 202 29.48 9.29 3.97
CA LYS A 202 30.35 8.41 4.76
C LYS A 202 29.80 8.15 6.18
N VAL A 203 28.51 7.88 6.32
CA VAL A 203 27.98 7.40 7.59
C VAL A 203 28.34 5.92 7.66
N ARG A 204 29.14 5.52 8.65
CA ARG A 204 29.47 4.10 8.88
C ARG A 204 28.16 3.32 8.95
N GLY A 205 27.98 2.37 8.03
CA GLY A 205 27.00 1.31 8.11
C GLY A 205 25.53 1.72 8.04
N TYR A 206 25.06 2.34 6.97
CA TYR A 206 23.62 2.45 6.68
C TYR A 206 23.32 2.03 5.25
N SER A 207 22.19 1.38 5.03
CA SER A 207 21.59 1.12 3.73
C SER A 207 20.21 1.77 3.66
N ILE A 208 19.78 2.08 2.43
CA ILE A 208 18.47 2.68 2.19
C ILE A 208 17.71 1.70 1.32
N SER A 209 16.50 1.33 1.74
CA SER A 209 15.60 0.48 0.97
C SER A 209 14.32 1.23 0.72
N LYS A 210 13.85 1.24 -0.53
CA LYS A 210 12.49 1.64 -0.82
C LYS A 210 11.53 0.62 -0.19
N VAL A 211 10.44 1.10 0.40
CA VAL A 211 9.35 0.30 0.96
C VAL A 211 8.33 0.09 -0.14
N GLU A 212 8.23 -1.14 -0.62
CA GLU A 212 7.14 -1.57 -1.50
C GLU A 212 5.99 -2.17 -0.69
N GLU A 213 4.77 -2.04 -1.19
CA GLU A 213 3.59 -2.58 -0.51
C GLU A 213 3.69 -4.11 -0.32
N GLY A 214 3.54 -4.57 0.92
CA GLY A 214 3.63 -5.99 1.28
C GLY A 214 5.06 -6.55 1.25
N GLN A 215 6.08 -5.71 1.02
CA GLN A 215 7.46 -6.10 1.19
C GLN A 215 7.76 -6.30 2.67
N THR A 216 8.17 -7.50 3.04
CA THR A 216 8.77 -7.72 4.34
C THR A 216 10.15 -7.06 4.35
N VAL A 217 10.32 -6.04 5.20
CA VAL A 217 11.62 -5.41 5.40
C VAL A 217 12.17 -5.79 6.76
N TYR A 218 13.41 -6.26 6.80
CA TYR A 218 14.11 -6.55 8.03
C TYR A 218 14.88 -5.31 8.45
N SER A 219 14.58 -4.80 9.64
CA SER A 219 15.52 -3.91 10.31
C SER A 219 16.76 -4.73 10.72
N ASN A 220 17.88 -4.05 10.87
CA ASN A 220 19.12 -4.64 11.38
C ASN A 220 18.99 -5.27 12.78
N SER A 221 17.95 -4.91 13.55
CA SER A 221 17.60 -5.57 14.81
C SER A 221 16.82 -6.89 14.62
N ARG A 222 16.81 -7.43 13.39
CA ARG A 222 15.97 -8.56 12.95
C ARG A 222 14.48 -8.31 13.16
N ILE A 223 14.07 -7.04 13.26
CA ILE A 223 12.65 -6.70 13.34
C ILE A 223 12.09 -6.83 11.94
N ARG A 224 11.19 -7.78 11.79
CA ARG A 224 10.42 -7.97 10.58
C ARG A 224 9.28 -6.97 10.56
N LEU A 225 9.29 -6.05 9.59
CA LEU A 225 8.19 -5.14 9.32
C LEU A 225 7.27 -5.83 8.30
N ASP A 226 6.07 -6.20 8.74
CA ASP A 226 5.12 -6.96 7.94
C ASP A 226 4.00 -6.09 7.36
N ASP A 227 3.65 -5.01 8.04
CA ASP A 227 2.60 -4.08 7.62
C ASP A 227 3.04 -2.64 7.85
N PHE A 228 2.81 -1.80 6.84
CA PHE A 228 3.16 -0.38 6.82
C PHE A 228 1.87 0.42 6.62
N PRO A 229 1.65 1.55 7.33
CA PRO A 229 0.59 2.49 6.96
C PRO A 229 0.62 2.81 5.47
N ASP A 230 -0.55 2.86 4.82
CA ASP A 230 -0.67 3.16 3.38
C ASP A 230 0.05 4.47 2.98
N GLU A 231 0.14 5.44 3.91
CA GLU A 231 0.84 6.69 3.69
C GLU A 231 2.36 6.51 3.45
N LEU A 232 2.96 5.40 3.94
CA LEU A 232 4.36 5.05 3.75
C LEU A 232 4.66 4.33 2.44
N GLU A 233 3.66 4.05 1.60
CA GLU A 233 3.89 3.49 0.27
C GLU A 233 4.90 4.38 -0.49
N ASP A 234 5.92 3.76 -1.08
CA ASP A 234 7.05 4.42 -1.75
C ASP A 234 8.04 5.18 -0.84
N ALA A 235 7.91 5.11 0.49
CA ALA A 235 8.89 5.70 1.38
C ALA A 235 10.25 4.96 1.33
N TYR A 236 11.33 5.66 1.60
CA TYR A 236 12.68 5.14 1.71
C TYR A 236 13.03 4.92 3.17
N LEU A 237 13.20 3.66 3.55
CA LEU A 237 13.60 3.23 4.88
C LEU A 237 15.12 3.33 5.05
N VAL A 238 15.56 3.96 6.14
CA VAL A 238 16.95 3.97 6.57
C VAL A 238 17.20 2.76 7.47
N ILE A 239 18.00 1.83 6.98
CA ILE A 239 18.40 0.60 7.67
C ILE A 239 19.86 0.75 8.10
N ARG A 240 20.20 0.36 9.33
CA ARG A 240 21.60 0.30 9.76
C ARG A 240 22.28 -0.94 9.18
N ALA A 241 23.60 -0.95 9.13
CA ALA A 241 24.37 -2.15 8.84
C ALA A 241 24.32 -3.09 10.05
N ASP A 242 24.41 -4.39 9.77
CA ASP A 242 24.29 -5.44 10.78
C ASP A 242 25.32 -5.31 11.91
N LYS A 243 26.53 -4.82 11.61
CA LYS A 243 27.59 -4.62 12.60
C LYS A 243 27.28 -3.54 13.64
N ASP A 244 26.35 -2.64 13.35
CA ASP A 244 25.94 -1.52 14.21
C ASP A 244 24.56 -1.81 14.84
N ALA A 245 24.13 -3.08 14.87
CA ALA A 245 22.91 -3.51 15.52
C ALA A 245 22.99 -3.38 17.05
N GLY A 246 22.10 -2.59 17.63
CA GLY A 246 22.02 -2.35 19.09
C GLY A 246 22.40 -0.93 19.50
N ASP A 247 23.19 -0.22 18.68
CA ASP A 247 23.57 1.17 18.96
C ASP A 247 22.40 2.15 18.76
N ALA A 248 22.51 3.36 19.31
CA ALA A 248 21.53 4.40 19.02
C ALA A 248 21.60 4.80 17.53
N LEU A 249 20.47 4.71 16.83
CA LEU A 249 20.28 5.29 15.51
C LEU A 249 20.63 6.79 15.55
N SER A 250 21.77 7.17 14.99
CA SER A 250 22.24 8.54 14.93
C SER A 250 22.98 8.80 13.64
N GLY A 251 22.75 9.98 13.05
CA GLY A 251 23.34 10.31 11.77
C GLY A 251 22.76 11.57 11.14
N GLU A 252 23.19 11.82 9.92
CA GLU A 252 22.72 12.92 9.08
C GLU A 252 22.34 12.35 7.71
N VAL A 253 21.12 12.61 7.26
CA VAL A 253 20.66 12.30 5.91
C VAL A 253 20.47 13.63 5.18
N ARG A 254 21.03 13.75 3.98
CA ARG A 254 20.80 14.90 3.10
C ARG A 254 19.65 14.57 2.16
N VAL A 255 18.60 15.38 2.22
CA VAL A 255 17.45 15.31 1.31
C VAL A 255 17.57 16.43 0.27
N THR A 256 17.44 16.10 -1.01
CA THR A 256 17.60 17.07 -2.11
C THR A 256 16.32 17.84 -2.41
N LYS A 257 15.17 17.32 -1.97
CA LYS A 257 13.85 17.88 -2.18
C LYS A 257 13.10 17.97 -0.85
N LYS A 258 12.05 18.79 -0.82
CA LYS A 258 11.07 18.79 0.28
C LYS A 258 10.49 17.38 0.38
N CYS A 259 10.44 16.82 1.58
CA CYS A 259 9.93 15.48 1.80
C CYS A 259 9.24 15.38 3.15
N THR A 260 8.51 14.30 3.36
CA THR A 260 7.92 13.93 4.65
C THR A 260 8.83 12.91 5.31
N MET A 261 9.34 13.24 6.48
CA MET A 261 10.07 12.32 7.35
C MET A 261 9.07 11.56 8.22
N TYR A 262 9.18 10.25 8.24
CA TYR A 262 8.41 9.39 9.12
C TYR A 262 9.30 8.74 10.16
N VAL A 263 8.81 8.69 11.39
CA VAL A 263 9.49 8.05 12.51
C VAL A 263 8.53 7.09 13.19
N ALA A 264 8.87 5.80 13.16
CA ALA A 264 8.19 4.80 13.96
C ALA A 264 8.82 4.75 15.35
N LEU A 265 7.99 4.90 16.38
CA LEU A 265 8.40 4.84 17.77
C LEU A 265 7.68 3.69 18.48
N MET A 266 8.45 2.76 19.04
CA MET A 266 7.88 1.72 19.90
C MET A 266 7.50 2.34 21.24
N TRP A 267 6.19 2.41 21.52
CA TRP A 267 5.69 3.04 22.73
C TRP A 267 5.35 2.04 23.83
N LYS A 268 5.15 0.77 23.49
CA LYS A 268 4.87 -0.30 24.45
C LYS A 268 5.47 -1.62 23.99
N TYR A 269 6.10 -2.34 24.91
CA TYR A 269 6.63 -3.69 24.65
C TYR A 269 6.16 -4.64 25.76
N GLY A 270 5.31 -5.60 25.40
CA GLY A 270 4.59 -6.42 26.38
C GLY A 270 3.74 -5.54 27.32
N ARG A 271 4.00 -5.62 28.62
CA ARG A 271 3.35 -4.78 29.65
C ARG A 271 4.09 -3.48 29.95
N LYS A 272 5.30 -3.28 29.43
CA LYS A 272 6.13 -2.11 29.73
C LYS A 272 5.82 -0.98 28.75
N ILE A 273 5.38 0.17 29.28
CA ILE A 273 5.22 1.41 28.52
C ILE A 273 6.60 2.07 28.38
N LYS A 274 7.08 2.20 27.14
CA LYS A 274 8.36 2.81 26.77
C LYS A 274 8.22 4.31 26.52
N LEU A 275 7.07 4.74 26.00
CA LEU A 275 6.73 6.14 25.76
C LEU A 275 5.33 6.45 26.29
N LYS A 276 5.21 7.53 27.06
CA LYS A 276 3.94 8.02 27.60
C LYS A 276 3.27 9.00 26.63
N GLU A 277 1.97 9.16 26.76
CA GLU A 277 1.19 10.09 25.91
C GLU A 277 1.67 11.55 26.00
N SER A 278 2.15 11.98 27.16
CA SER A 278 2.75 13.31 27.32
C SER A 278 3.98 13.54 26.44
N GLN A 279 4.72 12.48 26.08
CA GLN A 279 5.86 12.56 25.18
C GLN A 279 5.41 12.71 23.72
N PHE A 280 4.32 12.06 23.33
CA PHE A 280 3.70 12.27 22.00
C PHE A 280 3.16 13.69 21.86
N LYS A 281 2.45 14.20 22.86
CA LYS A 281 2.01 15.61 22.91
C LYS A 281 3.15 16.64 22.86
N LEU A 282 4.35 16.25 23.30
CA LEU A 282 5.54 17.10 23.19
C LEU A 282 6.11 17.06 21.76
N LEU A 283 6.04 15.91 21.08
CA LEU A 283 6.42 15.78 19.67
C LEU A 283 5.43 16.54 18.77
N GLU A 284 4.14 16.47 19.07
CA GLU A 284 3.08 17.24 18.39
C GLU A 284 3.36 18.75 18.45
N ARG A 285 3.66 19.26 19.65
CA ARG A 285 4.07 20.67 19.83
C ARG A 285 5.36 21.04 19.09
N LYS A 286 6.17 20.07 18.67
CA LYS A 286 7.36 20.26 17.82
C LYS A 286 7.06 20.10 16.33
N GLY A 287 5.79 20.06 15.94
CA GLY A 287 5.33 19.93 14.56
C GLY A 287 5.45 18.51 14.02
N TRP A 288 5.32 17.49 14.87
CA TRP A 288 5.13 16.11 14.43
C TRP A 288 3.63 15.78 14.41
N GLU A 289 3.17 15.06 13.41
CA GLU A 289 1.78 14.63 13.31
C GLU A 289 1.70 13.11 13.50
N LEU A 290 0.68 12.64 14.21
CA LEU A 290 0.41 11.22 14.32
C LEU A 290 -0.19 10.73 13.01
N VAL A 291 0.42 9.71 12.42
CA VAL A 291 -0.11 9.02 11.24
C VAL A 291 -1.11 7.98 11.71
N ASP A 292 -2.28 7.97 11.09
CA ASP A 292 -3.29 6.94 11.36
C ASP A 292 -2.78 5.56 10.95
N GLY A 293 -2.92 4.61 11.88
CA GLY A 293 -2.38 3.26 11.74
C GLY A 293 -1.06 3.06 12.50
N GLY A 294 -0.49 1.86 12.37
CA GLY A 294 0.73 1.47 13.06
C GLY A 294 1.48 0.40 12.29
N PHE A 295 2.67 0.07 12.78
CA PHE A 295 3.42 -1.08 12.26
C PHE A 295 2.95 -2.35 12.94
N SER A 296 2.73 -3.39 12.13
CA SER A 296 2.77 -4.77 12.61
C SER A 296 4.21 -5.27 12.49
N ILE A 297 4.79 -5.70 13.61
CA ILE A 297 6.11 -6.34 13.63
C ILE A 297 6.06 -7.72 14.25
N SER A 298 6.82 -8.66 13.68
CA SER A 298 6.75 -10.07 14.10
C SER A 298 7.26 -10.32 15.53
N SER A 299 8.11 -9.44 16.07
CA SER A 299 8.70 -9.57 17.41
C SER A 299 7.79 -9.01 18.52
N GLY A 300 6.57 -8.59 18.18
CA GLY A 300 5.66 -7.91 19.09
C GLY A 300 6.11 -6.49 19.45
N GLY A 301 5.31 -5.80 20.26
CA GLY A 301 5.48 -4.38 20.55
C GLY A 301 4.52 -3.51 19.74
N TYR A 302 4.10 -2.41 20.35
CA TYR A 302 3.15 -1.47 19.78
C TYR A 302 3.90 -0.22 19.35
N TRP A 303 3.65 0.20 18.11
CA TRP A 303 4.32 1.30 17.46
C TRP A 303 3.33 2.39 17.13
N LYS A 304 3.76 3.64 17.28
CA LYS A 304 3.09 4.82 16.74
C LYS A 304 3.99 5.39 15.64
N VAL A 305 3.39 5.86 14.56
CA VAL A 305 4.12 6.48 13.44
C VAL A 305 3.86 7.97 13.49
N LEU A 306 4.93 8.74 13.48
CA LEU A 306 4.87 10.18 13.40
C LEU A 306 5.40 10.63 12.05
N LYS A 307 4.81 11.69 11.49
CA LYS A 307 5.31 12.34 10.28
C LYS A 307 5.65 13.80 10.54
N LYS A 308 6.58 14.33 9.75
CA LYS A 308 6.92 15.75 9.77
C LYS A 308 7.46 16.15 8.40
N GLU A 309 6.95 17.25 7.85
CA GLU A 309 7.53 17.84 6.65
C GLU A 309 8.91 18.41 6.96
N ILE A 310 9.85 18.16 6.06
CA ILE A 310 11.22 18.65 6.15
C ILE A 310 11.62 19.29 4.82
N PRO A 311 12.26 20.49 4.87
CA PRO A 311 12.77 21.12 3.67
C PRO A 311 13.94 20.33 3.09
N ALA A 312 14.29 20.63 1.84
CA ALA A 312 15.55 20.17 1.26
C ALA A 312 16.73 20.64 2.14
N GLY A 313 17.70 19.77 2.40
CA GLY A 313 18.82 20.06 3.28
C GLY A 313 19.31 18.87 4.08
N SER A 314 20.12 19.14 5.10
CA SER A 314 20.63 18.14 6.02
C SER A 314 19.68 17.92 7.19
N VAL A 315 19.29 16.67 7.40
CA VAL A 315 18.44 16.24 8.51
C VAL A 315 19.26 15.39 9.45
N ARG A 316 19.52 15.93 10.65
CA ARG A 316 20.17 15.17 11.72
C ARG A 316 19.13 14.44 12.54
N PHE A 317 19.37 13.17 12.78
CA PHE A 317 18.59 12.36 13.70
C PHE A 317 19.53 11.79 14.76
N ASN A 318 19.04 11.75 16.00
CA ASN A 318 19.73 11.14 17.09
C ASN A 318 18.71 10.49 18.03
N SER A 319 18.82 9.18 18.20
CA SER A 319 17.94 8.40 19.07
C SER A 319 18.50 8.17 20.47
N SER A 320 19.60 8.86 20.84
CA SER A 320 20.28 8.83 22.15
C SER A 320 19.66 7.85 23.16
N GLY A 321 20.12 6.60 23.12
CA GLY A 321 19.77 5.58 24.12
C GLY A 321 18.50 4.76 23.85
N ARG A 322 17.90 4.82 22.65
CA ARG A 322 16.74 3.97 22.31
C ARG A 322 16.93 3.23 20.98
N PRO A 323 17.11 1.90 20.99
CA PRO A 323 17.28 1.11 19.76
C PRO A 323 15.99 0.99 18.91
N ASP A 324 14.83 1.38 19.47
CA ASP A 324 13.49 1.13 18.94
C ASP A 324 12.93 2.31 18.11
N ILE A 325 13.75 2.85 17.21
CA ILE A 325 13.33 3.91 16.27
C ILE A 325 13.59 3.46 14.84
N ILE A 326 12.59 3.64 13.98
CA ILE A 326 12.69 3.43 12.53
C ILE A 326 12.48 4.78 11.84
N VAL A 327 13.36 5.12 10.91
CA VAL A 327 13.29 6.38 10.16
C VAL A 327 13.07 6.10 8.69
N MET A 328 12.08 6.77 8.10
CA MET A 328 11.75 6.69 6.68
C MET A 328 11.56 8.09 6.09
N PHE A 329 11.74 8.22 4.78
CA PHE A 329 11.59 9.47 4.03
C PHE A 329 10.72 9.25 2.80
N LYS A 330 9.70 10.07 2.57
CA LYS A 330 8.87 10.02 1.35
C LYS A 330 8.88 11.37 0.67
N GLU A 331 9.17 11.41 -0.62
CA GLU A 331 9.09 12.64 -1.39
C GLU A 331 7.65 13.18 -1.39
N ILE A 332 7.49 14.49 -1.19
CA ILE A 332 6.19 15.15 -1.38
C ILE A 332 6.05 15.35 -2.89
N ASN A 333 5.25 14.51 -3.53
CA ASN A 333 4.93 14.67 -4.94
C ASN A 333 4.16 15.98 -5.10
N LYS A 334 4.74 16.97 -5.80
CA LYS A 334 4.07 18.25 -6.10
C LYS A 334 2.72 18.08 -6.83
N ASP A 335 2.51 16.94 -7.49
CA ASP A 335 1.26 16.64 -8.18
C ASP A 335 0.12 16.17 -7.25
N GLU A 336 0.39 16.00 -5.95
CA GLU A 336 -0.62 15.67 -4.92
C GLU A 336 -1.01 16.87 -4.04
N GLU A 337 -0.59 18.10 -4.38
CA GLU A 337 -1.29 19.31 -3.91
C GLU A 337 -2.72 19.28 -4.48
N VAL A 338 -3.59 18.57 -3.78
CA VAL A 338 -5.02 18.76 -3.87
C VAL A 338 -5.23 20.15 -3.27
N ASP A 339 -5.52 21.13 -4.11
CA ASP A 339 -6.10 22.41 -3.68
C ASP A 339 -7.31 22.06 -2.77
N LEU A 340 -7.07 22.12 -1.46
CA LEU A 340 -8.08 21.95 -0.41
C LEU A 340 -8.72 23.30 -0.03
N ASP A 341 -8.28 24.38 -0.67
CA ASP A 341 -8.82 25.71 -0.48
C ASP A 341 -9.90 25.97 -1.54
N GLU A 342 -11.09 25.37 -1.38
CA GLU A 342 -12.39 25.86 -1.88
C GLU A 342 -13.50 24.81 -1.60
N GLU A 343 -13.70 24.42 -0.32
CA GLU A 343 -15.06 24.17 0.16
C GLU A 343 -15.62 25.53 0.60
N ILE A 344 -16.12 26.30 -0.37
CA ILE A 344 -17.03 27.41 -0.07
C ILE A 344 -18.36 26.75 0.28
N ASP A 345 -18.70 26.75 1.56
CA ASP A 345 -20.06 26.54 2.04
C ASP A 345 -20.97 27.59 1.38
N GLN A 346 -21.61 27.23 0.27
CA GLN A 346 -22.76 27.96 -0.26
C GLN A 346 -24.03 27.38 0.36
N ASP A 347 -24.15 27.52 1.68
CA ASP A 347 -25.46 27.55 2.34
C ASP A 347 -26.04 28.95 2.13
N GLY A 348 -26.50 29.19 0.90
CA GLY A 348 -27.38 30.30 0.58
C GLY A 348 -28.77 29.99 1.13
N GLU A 349 -28.96 30.20 2.43
CA GLU A 349 -30.31 30.31 3.00
C GLU A 349 -30.78 31.77 2.84
N ILE A 350 -31.75 31.91 1.95
CA ILE A 350 -32.35 33.17 1.51
C ILE A 350 -33.27 33.67 2.63
N ASP A 351 -32.93 34.82 3.19
CA ASP A 351 -33.85 35.67 3.95
C ASP A 351 -35.06 36.01 3.07
N LYS A 352 -36.24 35.52 3.47
CA LYS A 352 -37.51 36.10 3.05
C LYS A 352 -38.18 36.70 4.28
N HIS A 353 -37.94 38.00 4.45
CA HIS A 353 -38.89 38.91 5.09
C HIS A 353 -40.24 38.77 4.38
N GLU A 354 -41.26 38.34 5.13
CA GLU A 354 -42.66 38.58 4.77
C GLU A 354 -43.16 39.63 5.77
N GLU A 355 -43.29 40.87 5.25
CA GLU A 355 -44.05 41.94 5.87
C GLU A 355 -45.51 41.46 6.02
N VAL A 356 -46.05 41.57 7.23
CA VAL A 356 -47.50 41.56 7.46
C VAL A 356 -47.83 42.89 8.13
N ASP A 357 -48.23 43.85 7.30
CA ASP A 357 -49.04 44.99 7.69
C ASP A 357 -50.42 44.82 7.03
N ASP A 358 -51.44 44.54 7.84
CA ASP A 358 -52.79 45.13 7.83
C ASP A 358 -53.64 44.60 9.00
#